data_AF-A0A3A9H359-F1
#
_entry.id   AF-A0A3A9H359-F1
#
_cell.length_a   1.000
_cell.length_b   1.000
_cell.length_c   1.000
_cell.angle_alpha   90.00
_cell.angle_beta   90.00
_cell.angle_gamma   90.00
#
_symmetry.space_group_name_H-M   'P 1'
#
loop_
_entity.id
_entity.type
_entity.pdbx_description
1 polymer ?
#
loop_
_entity_poly.entity_id
_entity_poly.type
_entity_poly.pdbx_seq_one_letter_code
_entity_poly.pdbx_strand_id
1 'polypeptide(L)' 'MAYFKVCPKCGAALDPGEKCDCIEEAKERQKKQEFLKWHYRIESKSRQMAFVFDNEEAGYAGKKCS' A
#
# COMPACT_ATOMS: atom_id res chain seq x y z
N MET A 1 4.30 35.90 14.65
CA MET A 1 5.08 34.66 14.84
C MET A 1 4.22 33.51 14.35
N ALA A 2 4.67 32.73 13.38
CA ALA A 2 3.95 31.52 12.99
C ALA A 2 4.25 30.45 14.03
N TYR A 3 3.21 29.97 14.72
CA TYR A 3 3.35 28.90 15.70
C TYR A 3 3.16 27.59 14.96
N PHE A 4 4.10 26.65 15.07
CA PHE A 4 3.94 25.29 14.57
C PHE A 4 4.08 24.32 15.74
N LYS A 5 3.49 23.13 15.61
CA LYS A 5 3.65 22.06 16.59
C LYS A 5 4.38 20.90 15.94
N VAL A 6 5.29 20.27 16.66
CA VAL A 6 6.00 19.09 16.16
C VAL A 6 5.28 17.83 16.64
N CYS A 7 5.02 16.89 15.74
CA CYS A 7 4.47 15.59 16.11
C CYS A 7 5.51 14.81 16.95
N PRO A 8 5.18 14.38 18.18
CA PRO A 8 6.11 13.62 19.01
C PRO A 8 6.35 12.18 18.53
N LYS A 9 5.56 11.71 17.55
CA LYS A 9 5.66 10.35 17.01
C LYS A 9 6.55 10.27 15.76
N CYS A 10 6.30 11.13 14.78
CA CYS A 10 7.02 11.11 13.50
C CYS A 10 7.94 12.33 13.28
N GLY A 11 7.88 13.36 14.14
CA GLY A 11 8.69 14.57 14.02
C GLY A 11 8.20 15.57 12.97
N ALA A 12 7.03 15.36 12.35
CA ALA A 12 6.47 16.29 11.38
C ALA A 12 6.18 17.66 12.02
N ALA A 13 6.55 18.75 11.33
CA ALA A 13 6.14 20.10 11.68
C ALA A 13 4.72 20.32 11.14
N LEU A 14 3.77 20.58 12.04
CA LEU A 14 2.34 20.72 11.74
C LEU A 14 1.93 22.18 11.93
N ASP A 15 1.12 22.66 11.01
CA ASP A 15 0.54 24.00 11.07
C ASP A 15 -0.57 24.11 12.14
N PRO A 16 -0.91 25.32 12.60
CA PRO A 16 -2.06 25.54 13.48
C PRO A 16 -3.35 24.97 12.88
N GLY A 17 -3.96 24.01 13.59
CA GLY A 17 -5.19 23.36 13.15
C GLY A 17 -4.98 22.06 12.36
N GLU A 18 -3.77 21.78 11.89
CA GLU A 18 -3.46 20.51 11.24
C GLU A 18 -3.40 19.37 12.28
N LYS A 19 -3.88 18.19 11.93
CA LYS A 19 -3.77 16.98 12.75
C LYS A 19 -2.77 16.05 12.09
N CYS A 20 -1.91 15.43 12.89
CA CYS A 20 -1.03 14.39 12.39
C CYS A 20 -1.76 13.06 12.32
N ASP A 21 -1.63 12.40 11.18
CA ASP A 21 -2.25 11.13 10.81
C ASP A 21 -1.21 10.00 10.64
N CYS A 22 0.03 10.20 11.12
CA CYS A 22 1.11 9.23 10.96
C CYS A 22 0.80 7.81 11.50
N ILE A 23 -0.09 7.71 12.48
CA ILE A 23 -0.53 6.43 13.04
C ILE A 23 -1.57 5.78 12.13
N GLU A 24 -2.54 6.54 11.65
CA GLU A 24 -3.51 6.10 10.65
C GLU A 24 -2.82 5.66 9.37
N GLU A 25 -1.91 6.47 8.82
CA GLU A 25 -1.11 6.13 7.64
C GLU A 25 -0.31 4.84 7.83
N ALA A 26 0.30 4.64 9.00
CA ALA A 26 1.03 3.41 9.28
C ALA A 26 0.12 2.19 9.24
N LYS A 27 -1.09 2.29 9.82
CA LYS A 27 -2.10 1.21 9.78
C LYS A 27 -2.61 0.96 8.37
N GLU A 28 -2.90 2.01 7.60
CA GLU A 28 -3.33 1.87 6.21
C GLU A 28 -2.25 1.26 5.34
N ARG A 29 -0.99 1.67 5.52
CA ARG A 29 0.15 1.11 4.81
C ARG A 29 0.35 -0.37 5.12
N GLN A 30 0.12 -0.79 6.36
CA GLN A 30 0.15 -2.22 6.71
C GLN A 30 -0.97 -2.98 5.99
N LYS A 31 -2.22 -2.49 6.04
CA LYS A 31 -3.34 -3.11 5.31
C LYS A 31 -3.09 -3.20 3.80
N LYS A 32 -2.57 -2.13 3.20
CA LYS A 32 -2.21 -2.10 1.78
C LYS A 32 -1.10 -3.10 1.47
N GLN A 33 -0.07 -3.22 2.31
CA GLN A 33 0.98 -4.21 2.12
C GLN A 33 0.47 -5.65 2.22
N GLU A 34 -0.39 -5.96 3.19
CA GLU A 34 -1.00 -7.29 3.33
C GLU A 34 -1.90 -7.62 2.12
N PHE A 35 -2.72 -6.65 1.70
CA PHE A 35 -3.55 -6.77 0.49
C PHE A 35 -2.69 -7.02 -0.76
N LEU A 36 -1.64 -6.22 -0.95
CA LEU A 36 -0.72 -6.36 -2.08
C LEU A 36 -0.01 -7.71 -2.03
N LYS A 37 0.48 -8.16 -0.87
CA LYS A 37 1.13 -9.46 -0.70
C LYS A 37 0.20 -10.62 -1.08
N TRP A 38 -1.09 -10.50 -0.77
CA TRP A 38 -2.07 -11.53 -1.11
C TRP A 38 -2.37 -11.55 -2.61
N HIS A 39 -2.61 -10.38 -3.21
CA HIS A 39 -2.94 -10.26 -4.63
C HIS A 39 -1.76 -10.41 -5.58
N TYR A 40 -0.54 -10.43 -5.06
CA TYR A 40 0.62 -10.21 -5.87
C TYR A 40 1.76 -11.14 -5.51
N ARG A 41 2.19 -11.97 -6.47
CA ARG A 41 3.41 -12.79 -6.36
C ARG A 41 4.57 -12.04 -7.02
N ILE A 42 5.52 -11.58 -6.20
CA ILE A 42 6.76 -10.96 -6.69
C ILE A 42 7.84 -12.04 -6.74
N GLU A 43 8.46 -12.23 -7.90
CA GLU A 43 9.65 -13.07 -8.03
C GLU A 43 10.91 -12.22 -7.87
N SER A 44 11.71 -12.52 -6.84
CA SER A 44 12.83 -11.68 -6.40
C SER A 44 14.01 -11.64 -7.37
N LYS A 45 14.14 -12.59 -8.31
CA LYS A 45 15.25 -12.64 -9.28
C LYS A 45 14.98 -11.87 -10.57
N SER A 46 13.74 -11.88 -11.07
CA SER A 46 13.38 -11.29 -12.35
C SER A 46 12.73 -9.91 -12.23
N ARG A 47 12.41 -9.46 -10.99
CA ARG A 47 11.51 -8.32 -10.70
C ARG A 47 10.17 -8.42 -11.43
N GLN A 48 9.87 -9.60 -11.95
CA GLN A 48 8.59 -9.88 -12.55
C GLN A 48 7.63 -10.11 -11.43
N MET A 49 6.46 -9.58 -11.67
CA MET A 49 5.54 -9.43 -10.63
C MET A 49 4.18 -9.88 -11.27
N ALA A 50 3.45 -10.80 -10.62
CA ALA A 50 2.24 -11.44 -11.13
C ALA A 50 1.03 -11.18 -10.23
N PHE A 51 -0.07 -10.72 -10.84
CA PHE A 51 -1.35 -10.53 -10.15
C PHE A 51 -2.10 -11.87 -10.03
N VAL A 52 -2.59 -12.18 -8.83
CA VAL A 52 -3.46 -13.31 -8.53
C VAL A 52 -4.87 -12.75 -8.35
N PHE A 53 -5.75 -13.10 -9.27
CA PHE A 53 -7.18 -12.87 -9.16
C PHE A 53 -7.84 -14.21 -8.81
N ASP A 54 -8.44 -14.32 -7.63
CA ASP A 54 -9.30 -15.46 -7.32
C ASP A 54 -10.46 -15.48 -8.29
N ASN A 55 -10.59 -16.58 -9.02
CA ASN A 55 -11.46 -16.71 -10.17
C ASN A 55 -12.88 -17.07 -9.70
N GLU A 56 -13.61 -16.08 -9.22
CA GLU A 56 -15.07 -16.15 -9.26
C GLU A 56 -15.54 -15.28 -10.43
N GLU A 57 -15.65 -15.95 -11.58
CA GLU A 57 -16.34 -15.56 -12.82
C GLU A 57 -15.70 -14.50 -13.75
N ALA A 58 -14.43 -14.67 -14.12
CA ALA A 58 -13.90 -14.05 -15.33
C ALA A 58 -13.12 -15.05 -16.18
N GLY A 59 -13.85 -15.92 -16.87
CA GLY A 59 -13.31 -16.81 -17.89
C GLY A 59 -12.82 -16.04 -19.11
N TYR A 60 -11.54 -15.65 -19.11
CA TYR A 60 -10.81 -15.38 -20.34
C TYR A 60 -10.24 -16.70 -20.87
N ALA A 61 -10.72 -17.12 -22.04
CA ALA A 61 -10.21 -18.28 -22.75
C ALA A 61 -8.76 -18.02 -23.17
N GLY A 62 -7.81 -18.46 -22.34
CA GLY A 62 -6.39 -18.49 -22.67
C GLY A 62 -6.15 -19.40 -23.86
N LYS A 63 -5.78 -18.82 -25.01
CA LYS A 63 -5.22 -19.57 -26.14
C LYS A 63 -3.94 -20.25 -25.63
N LYS A 64 -3.84 -21.57 -25.78
CA LYS A 64 -2.58 -22.30 -25.57
C LYS A 64 -1.54 -21.73 -26.52
N CYS A 65 -0.46 -21.17 -25.98
CA CYS A 65 0.76 -20.98 -26.76
C CYS A 65 1.36 -22.37 -27.05
N SER A 66 1.74 -22.58 -28.32
CA SER A 66 2.25 -23.82 -28.91
C SER A 66 3.43 -24.44 -28.17
#